data_AF-F6D5N9-F1
#
_entry.id   AF-F6D5N9-F1
#
_cell.length_a   1.000
_cell.length_b   1.000
_cell.length_c   1.000
_cell.angle_alpha   90.00
_cell.angle_beta   90.00
_cell.angle_gamma   90.00
#
_symmetry.space_group_name_H-M   'P 1'
#
loop_
_entity.id
_entity.type
_entity.pdbx_description
1 polymer ?
#
loop_
_entity_poly.entity_id
_entity_poly.type
_entity_poly.pdbx_seq_one_letter_code
_entity_poly.pdbx_strand_id
1 'polypeptide(L)'
;MLKNELKQLNKNLILKVREGKCGNITIYEMLKAVTVLDNNKGGQDYLLDHCTDEKMDELLKMINDIVNDMRAGQMNIPDLTAKYLDRIPQS
;
A
#
# COMPACT_ATOMS: atom_id res chain seq x y z
N MET A 1 1.88 10.64 -16.46
CA MET A 1 0.91 11.04 -15.41
C MET A 1 1.05 10.12 -14.20
N LEU A 2 0.89 8.80 -14.33
CA LEU A 2 1.05 7.81 -13.23
C LEU A 2 2.24 8.05 -12.28
N LYS A 3 3.45 8.31 -12.80
CA LYS A 3 4.64 8.52 -11.95
C LYS A 3 4.55 9.72 -11.01
N ASN A 4 3.79 10.76 -11.35
CA ASN A 4 3.63 11.94 -10.50
C ASN A 4 2.58 11.69 -9.40
N GLU A 5 1.52 10.95 -9.71
CA GLU A 5 0.45 10.63 -8.77
C GLU A 5 0.93 9.64 -7.70
N LEU A 6 1.64 8.59 -8.10
CA LEU A 6 2.29 7.66 -7.15
C LEU A 6 3.32 8.37 -6.26
N LYS A 7 4.05 9.36 -6.79
CA LYS A 7 4.98 10.17 -6.00
C LYS A 7 4.24 11.02 -4.96
N GLN A 8 3.08 11.57 -5.31
CA GLN A 8 2.26 12.32 -4.36
C GLN A 8 1.63 11.41 -3.31
N LEU A 9 1.14 10.24 -3.70
CA LEU A 9 0.65 9.21 -2.78
C LEU A 9 1.74 8.83 -1.76
N ASN A 10 2.96 8.54 -2.22
CA ASN A 10 4.07 8.22 -1.33
C ASN A 10 4.36 9.34 -0.31
N LYS A 11 4.27 10.62 -0.73
CA LYS A 11 4.42 11.75 0.20
C LYS A 11 3.28 11.76 1.23
N ASN A 12 2.04 11.56 0.81
CA ASN A 12 0.89 11.53 1.70
C ASN A 12 1.02 10.39 2.72
N LEU A 13 1.38 9.18 2.26
CA LEU A 13 1.59 8.02 3.14
C LEU A 13 2.73 8.27 4.14
N ILE A 14 3.85 8.88 3.71
CA ILE A 14 4.94 9.27 4.63
C ILE A 14 4.45 10.22 5.72
N LEU A 15 3.62 11.20 5.38
CA LEU A 15 3.04 12.12 6.35
C LEU A 15 2.15 11.37 7.35
N LYS A 16 1.26 10.49 6.88
CA LYS A 16 0.39 9.68 7.76
C LYS A 16 1.20 8.77 8.69
N VAL A 17 2.30 8.17 8.21
CA VAL A 17 3.22 7.38 9.07
C VAL A 17 3.84 8.26 10.16
N ARG A 18 4.30 9.47 9.81
CA ARG A 18 4.88 10.43 10.78
C ARG A 18 3.85 10.94 11.79
N GLU A 19 2.60 11.05 11.38
CA GLU A 19 1.46 11.39 12.26
C GLU A 19 1.03 10.22 13.16
N GLY A 20 1.64 9.03 13.01
CA GLY A 20 1.27 7.83 13.78
C GLY A 20 -0.04 7.18 13.35
N LYS A 21 -0.58 7.55 12.18
CA LYS A 21 -1.86 7.03 11.66
C LYS A 21 -1.75 5.66 11.01
N CYS A 22 -0.53 5.19 10.76
CA CYS A 22 -0.26 3.91 10.11
C CYS A 22 0.09 2.79 11.11
N GLY A 23 -0.21 2.95 12.40
CA GLY A 23 0.18 2.01 13.44
C GLY A 23 1.70 1.92 13.63
N ASN A 24 2.19 0.78 14.13
CA ASN A 24 3.62 0.55 14.35
C ASN A 24 4.31 0.08 13.05
N ILE A 25 4.32 0.94 12.03
CA ILE A 25 4.93 0.68 10.71
C ILE A 25 5.98 1.74 10.42
N THR A 26 7.16 1.30 9.96
CA THR A 26 8.20 2.21 9.48
C THR A 26 7.90 2.69 8.06
N ILE A 27 8.42 3.87 7.69
CA ILE A 27 8.32 4.39 6.31
C ILE A 27 8.84 3.35 5.30
N TYR A 28 9.91 2.62 5.64
CA TYR A 28 10.49 1.60 4.78
C TYR A 28 9.54 0.43 4.52
N GLU A 29 8.89 -0.07 5.56
CA GLU A 29 7.89 -1.15 5.45
C GLU A 29 6.66 -0.71 4.65
N MET A 30 6.19 0.52 4.89
CA MET A 30 5.11 1.11 4.10
C MET A 30 5.47 1.17 2.61
N LEU A 31 6.67 1.66 2.25
CA LEU A 31 7.09 1.76 0.84
C LEU A 31 7.23 0.38 0.18
N LYS A 32 7.65 -0.64 0.92
CA LYS A 32 7.65 -2.02 0.44
C LYS A 32 6.24 -2.54 0.18
N ALA A 33 5.30 -2.28 1.09
CA ALA A 33 3.90 -2.66 0.90
C ALA A 33 3.26 -1.95 -0.30
N VAL A 34 3.60 -0.68 -0.53
CA VAL A 34 3.19 0.03 -1.76
C VAL A 34 3.78 -0.65 -3.00
N THR A 35 5.02 -1.11 -2.95
CA THR A 35 5.65 -1.83 -4.07
C THR A 35 4.93 -3.14 -4.40
N VAL A 36 4.41 -3.85 -3.40
CA VAL A 36 3.58 -5.05 -3.60
C VAL A 36 2.35 -4.72 -4.46
N LEU A 37 1.72 -3.57 -4.25
CA LEU A 37 0.55 -3.13 -5.02
C LEU A 37 0.96 -2.51 -6.38
N ASP A 38 2.06 -1.75 -6.45
CA ASP A 38 2.54 -1.07 -7.67
C ASP A 38 3.14 -2.02 -8.73
N ASN A 39 3.26 -3.32 -8.43
CA ASN A 39 3.83 -4.31 -9.36
C ASN A 39 2.96 -4.63 -10.59
N ASN A 40 1.71 -4.17 -10.62
CA ASN A 40 0.78 -4.44 -11.73
C ASN A 40 -0.28 -3.33 -11.84
N LYS A 41 -1.04 -3.36 -12.95
CA LYS A 41 -2.05 -2.34 -13.23
C LYS A 41 -3.20 -2.29 -12.21
N GLY A 42 -3.74 -3.44 -11.77
CA GLY A 42 -4.85 -3.46 -10.82
C GLY A 42 -4.49 -2.87 -9.46
N GLY A 43 -3.28 -3.14 -8.97
CA GLY A 43 -2.78 -2.54 -7.74
C GLY A 43 -2.40 -1.06 -7.90
N GLN A 44 -1.91 -0.63 -9.06
CA GLN A 44 -1.75 0.80 -9.37
C GLN A 44 -3.09 1.54 -9.35
N ASP A 45 -4.11 0.99 -10.01
CA ASP A 45 -5.45 1.57 -10.06
C ASP A 45 -6.05 1.65 -8.64
N TYR A 46 -5.86 0.60 -7.81
CA TYR A 46 -6.26 0.61 -6.40
C TYR A 46 -5.56 1.71 -5.60
N LEU A 47 -4.23 1.82 -5.70
CA LEU A 47 -3.43 2.85 -5.02
C LEU A 47 -3.91 4.27 -5.37
N LEU A 48 -4.26 4.50 -6.64
CA LEU A 48 -4.71 5.80 -7.13
C LEU A 48 -6.16 6.10 -6.71
N ASP A 49 -7.07 5.12 -6.77
CA ASP A 49 -8.46 5.29 -6.33
C ASP A 49 -8.54 5.56 -4.82
N HIS A 50 -7.64 4.96 -4.03
CA HIS A 50 -7.64 5.07 -2.56
C HIS A 50 -6.65 6.12 -2.03
N CYS A 51 -6.12 6.99 -2.89
CA CYS A 51 -5.24 8.09 -2.47
C CYS A 51 -5.98 9.33 -1.94
N THR A 52 -7.32 9.32 -1.98
CA THR A 52 -8.20 10.37 -1.45
C THR A 52 -8.39 10.21 0.05
N ASP A 53 -8.67 11.31 0.77
CA ASP A 53 -8.83 11.25 2.24
C ASP A 53 -9.98 10.32 2.67
N GLU A 54 -11.04 10.17 1.86
CA GLU A 54 -12.20 9.32 2.17
C GLU A 54 -11.87 7.82 2.17
N LYS A 55 -10.97 7.39 1.28
CA LYS A 55 -10.57 5.98 1.11
C LYS A 55 -9.19 5.67 1.68
N MET A 56 -8.50 6.68 2.21
CA MET A 56 -7.14 6.55 2.73
C MET A 56 -7.05 5.53 3.85
N ASP A 57 -8.05 5.46 4.75
CA ASP A 57 -8.04 4.51 5.86
C ASP A 57 -8.11 3.05 5.39
N GLU A 58 -8.82 2.77 4.29
CA GLU A 58 -8.87 1.45 3.67
C GLU A 58 -7.50 1.07 3.06
N LEU A 59 -6.87 2.02 2.37
CA LEU A 59 -5.51 1.85 1.85
C LEU A 59 -4.51 1.61 2.98
N LEU A 60 -4.60 2.38 4.07
CA LEU A 60 -3.73 2.20 5.23
C LEU A 60 -3.93 0.83 5.87
N LYS A 61 -5.17 0.34 5.95
CA LYS A 61 -5.45 -1.02 6.43
C LYS A 61 -4.80 -2.08 5.54
N MET A 62 -4.93 -1.98 4.22
CA MET A 62 -4.30 -2.91 3.28
C MET A 62 -2.77 -2.89 3.39
N ILE A 63 -2.17 -1.70 3.50
CA ILE A 63 -0.73 -1.53 3.73
C ILE A 63 -0.32 -2.21 5.05
N ASN A 64 -1.10 -2.05 6.12
CA ASN A 64 -0.82 -2.68 7.41
C ASN A 64 -0.85 -4.21 7.32
N ASP A 65 -1.85 -4.77 6.63
CA ASP A 65 -1.98 -6.21 6.44
C ASP A 65 -0.78 -6.78 5.65
N ILE A 66 -0.35 -6.10 4.58
CA ILE A 66 0.84 -6.48 3.82
C ILE A 66 2.09 -6.46 4.71
N VAL A 67 2.27 -5.41 5.52
CA VAL A 67 3.44 -5.31 6.41
C VAL A 67 3.42 -6.39 7.48
N ASN A 68 2.26 -6.74 8.04
CA ASN A 68 2.13 -7.82 9.01
C ASN A 68 2.50 -9.17 8.39
N ASP A 69 2.06 -9.45 7.16
CA ASP A 69 2.44 -10.66 6.43
C ASP A 69 3.95 -10.69 6.10
N MET A 70 4.54 -9.56 5.72
CA MET A 70 5.99 -9.44 5.51
C MET A 70 6.76 -9.75 6.81
N ARG A 71 6.31 -9.23 7.95
CA ARG A 71 6.94 -9.47 9.27
C ARG A 71 6.79 -10.90 9.74
N ALA A 72 5.64 -11.54 9.46
CA ALA A 72 5.40 -12.94 9.77
C ALA A 72 6.31 -13.91 8.97
N GLY A 73 7.07 -13.39 7.99
CA GLY A 73 8.15 -14.12 7.34
C GLY A 73 7.71 -15.15 6.30
N GLN A 74 6.46 -15.09 5.82
CA GLN A 74 5.90 -16.15 4.98
C GLN A 74 5.85 -15.86 3.47
N MET A 75 6.09 -14.64 2.98
CA MET A 75 5.91 -14.36 1.55
C MET A 75 6.88 -13.28 1.05
N ASN A 76 7.55 -13.55 -0.08
CA ASN A 76 8.34 -12.56 -0.80
C ASN A 76 7.43 -11.56 -1.54
N ILE A 77 7.98 -10.49 -2.13
CA ILE A 77 7.18 -9.47 -2.83
C ILE A 77 6.28 -10.08 -3.92
N PRO A 78 6.75 -10.98 -4.80
CA PRO A 78 5.89 -11.68 -5.76
C PRO A 78 4.71 -12.43 -5.12
N ASP A 79 4.93 -13.20 -4.07
CA ASP A 79 3.88 -13.99 -3.40
C ASP A 79 2.83 -13.07 -2.75
N LEU A 80 3.29 -12.00 -2.10
CA LEU A 80 2.41 -10.96 -1.55
C LEU A 80 1.62 -10.25 -2.66
N THR A 81 2.25 -10.00 -3.81
CA THR A 81 1.60 -9.34 -4.94
C THR A 81 0.44 -10.20 -5.43
N ALA A 82 0.66 -11.49 -5.64
CA ALA A 82 -0.41 -12.42 -6.04
C ALA A 82 -1.54 -12.47 -4.99
N LYS A 83 -1.19 -12.63 -3.71
CA LYS A 83 -2.17 -12.70 -2.60
C LYS A 83 -3.05 -11.46 -2.51
N TYR A 84 -2.47 -10.26 -2.58
CA TYR A 84 -3.21 -9.02 -2.36
C TYR A 84 -3.94 -8.55 -3.61
N LEU A 85 -3.49 -8.92 -4.81
CA LEU A 85 -4.25 -8.67 -6.03
C LEU A 85 -5.62 -9.33 -6.02
N ASP A 86 -5.69 -10.59 -5.61
CA ASP A 86 -6.96 -11.32 -5.50
C ASP A 86 -7.91 -10.73 -4.45
N ARG A 87 -7.40 -9.88 -3.56
CA ARG A 87 -8.14 -9.21 -2.48
C ARG A 87 -8.53 -7.78 -2.82
N ILE A 88 -8.01 -7.22 -3.92
CA ILE A 88 -8.45 -5.91 -4.41
C ILE A 88 -9.91 -6.08 -4.86
N PRO A 89 -10.85 -5.30 -4.31
CA PRO A 89 -12.24 -5.32 -4.76
C PRO A 89 -12.28 -5.06 -6.27
N GLN A 90 -12.92 -5.96 -7.02
CA GLN A 90 -13.16 -5.70 -8.42
C GLN A 90 -14.28 -4.67 -8.52
N SER A 91 -13.93 -3.48 -9.02
CA SER A 91 -14.86 -2.40 -9.34
C SER A 91 -15.82 -2.76 -10.46
#